data_AF-A0A2S9G502-F1
#
_entry.id   AF-A0A2S9G502-F1
#
_cell.length_a   1.000
_cell.length_b   1.000
_cell.length_c   1.000
_cell.angle_alpha   90.00
_cell.angle_beta   90.00
_cell.angle_gamma   90.00
#
_symmetry.space_group_name_H-M   'P 1'
#
loop_
_entity.id
_entity.type
_entity.pdbx_description
1 polymer ?
#
loop_
_entity_poly.entity_id
_entity_poly.type
_entity_poly.pdbx_seq_one_letter_code
_entity_poly.pdbx_strand_id
1 'polypeptide(L)'
;RNDGALGWAGTSPVGAFPPNGHGLLDMIGNVWEWTTTRFAGHHALDGPAQSCCPPQGPDPAVNQALKGGSHLCAPEYCHRYRPAA
;
A
#
# COMPACT_ATOMS: atom_id res chain seq x y z
N ARG A 1 2.88 -19.72 -1.42
CA ARG A 1 3.85 -19.10 -0.51
C ARG A 1 4.52 -17.97 -1.29
N ASN A 2 5.08 -16.95 -0.65
CA ASN A 2 5.97 -16.03 -1.38
C ASN A 2 7.36 -16.67 -1.41
N ASP A 3 7.82 -17.06 -2.59
CA ASP A 3 9.12 -17.71 -2.82
C ASP A 3 10.21 -16.73 -3.30
N GLY A 4 9.90 -15.44 -3.35
CA GLY A 4 10.82 -14.37 -3.72
C GLY A 4 10.95 -14.19 -5.23
N ALA A 5 10.33 -13.13 -5.75
CA ALA A 5 10.41 -12.80 -7.17
C ALA A 5 11.84 -12.38 -7.55
N LEU A 6 12.37 -12.95 -8.65
CA LEU A 6 13.74 -12.72 -9.12
C LEU A 6 14.83 -12.93 -8.05
N GLY A 7 14.59 -13.82 -7.09
CA GLY A 7 15.53 -14.14 -6.00
C GLY A 7 15.45 -13.22 -4.78
N TRP A 8 14.55 -12.23 -4.78
CA TRP A 8 14.35 -11.32 -3.65
C TRP A 8 13.37 -11.91 -2.63
N ALA A 9 13.90 -12.60 -1.62
CA ALA A 9 13.11 -13.08 -0.47
C ALA A 9 12.75 -11.97 0.54
N GLY A 10 13.44 -10.83 0.48
CA GLY A 10 13.19 -9.64 1.28
C GLY A 10 12.78 -8.46 0.41
N THR A 11 13.20 -7.26 0.79
CA THR A 11 13.07 -6.09 -0.08
C THR A 11 13.98 -6.21 -1.31
N SER A 12 13.60 -5.50 -2.37
CA SER A 12 14.40 -5.32 -3.58
C SER A 12 14.73 -3.83 -3.79
N PRO A 13 15.81 -3.49 -4.53
CA PRO A 13 16.06 -2.13 -4.96
C PRO A 13 14.85 -1.55 -5.72
N VAL A 14 14.56 -0.27 -5.52
CA VAL A 14 13.46 0.38 -6.24
C VAL A 14 13.69 0.28 -7.75
N GLY A 15 12.68 -0.19 -8.48
CA GLY A 15 12.75 -0.40 -9.93
C GLY A 15 13.46 -1.68 -10.37
N ALA A 16 13.65 -2.64 -9.47
CA ALA A 16 14.05 -4.00 -9.84
C ALA A 16 13.02 -4.67 -10.77
N PHE A 17 11.76 -4.23 -10.72
CA PHE A 17 10.66 -4.69 -11.55
C PHE A 17 10.19 -3.58 -12.53
N PRO A 18 9.56 -3.95 -13.66
CA PRO A 18 9.08 -2.98 -14.65
C PRO A 18 8.04 -2.01 -14.08
N PRO A 19 7.98 -0.75 -14.58
CA PRO A 19 6.94 0.20 -14.19
C PRO A 19 5.57 -0.21 -14.75
N ASN A 20 4.50 0.28 -14.10
CA ASN A 20 3.15 0.20 -14.66
C ASN A 20 2.96 1.20 -15.82
N GLY A 21 1.77 1.22 -16.43
CA GLY A 21 1.45 2.12 -17.56
C GLY A 21 1.51 3.63 -17.25
N HIS A 22 1.66 4.01 -15.98
CA HIS A 22 1.86 5.40 -15.55
C HIS A 22 3.34 5.73 -15.25
N GLY A 23 4.26 4.79 -15.47
CA GLY A 23 5.68 4.97 -15.14
C GLY A 23 6.01 4.78 -13.66
N LEU A 24 5.08 4.27 -12.85
CA LEU A 24 5.29 4.05 -11.42
C LEU A 24 5.92 2.67 -11.16
N LEU A 25 6.91 2.63 -10.28
CA LEU A 25 7.66 1.43 -9.90
C LEU A 25 7.15 0.90 -8.56
N ASP A 26 7.19 -0.42 -8.37
CA ASP A 26 6.96 -1.11 -7.09
C ASP A 26 5.66 -0.77 -6.33
N MET A 27 4.65 -0.25 -7.04
CA MET A 27 3.33 0.10 -6.48
C MET A 27 2.59 -1.08 -5.81
N ILE A 28 3.03 -2.31 -6.08
CA ILE A 28 2.56 -3.52 -5.41
C ILE A 28 3.75 -4.39 -5.01
N GLY A 29 3.69 -5.00 -3.82
CA GLY A 29 4.79 -5.79 -3.29
C GLY A 29 5.92 -4.92 -2.72
N ASN A 30 7.13 -5.46 -2.65
CA ASN A 30 8.30 -4.84 -2.00
C ASN A 30 8.01 -4.40 -0.54
N VAL A 31 7.49 -3.20 -0.32
CA VAL A 31 7.14 -2.63 0.99
C VAL A 31 5.73 -2.03 0.98
N TRP A 32 5.13 -1.97 2.16
CA TRP A 32 3.90 -1.22 2.37
C TRP A 32 4.16 0.28 2.24
N GLU A 33 3.23 0.99 1.61
CA GLU A 33 3.32 2.45 1.44
C GLU A 33 2.24 3.18 2.25
N TRP A 34 2.66 4.17 3.03
CA TRP A 34 1.79 5.04 3.81
C TRP A 34 1.02 6.01 2.91
N THR A 35 -0.23 6.26 3.26
CA THR A 35 -1.05 7.33 2.67
C THR A 35 -1.47 8.33 3.74
N THR A 36 -1.88 9.53 3.33
CA THR A 36 -2.46 10.52 4.26
C THR A 36 -3.92 10.23 4.61
N THR A 37 -4.54 9.27 3.91
CA THR A 37 -5.94 8.87 4.11
C THR A 37 -6.12 8.15 5.43
N ARG A 38 -7.13 8.54 6.20
CA ARG A 38 -7.50 7.83 7.43
C ARG A 38 -8.09 6.47 7.08
N PHE A 39 -7.70 5.42 7.81
CA PHE A 39 -8.29 4.11 7.64
C PHE A 39 -9.73 4.10 8.17
N ALA A 40 -10.65 3.55 7.38
CA ALA A 40 -12.01 3.23 7.77
C ALA A 40 -12.33 1.81 7.29
N GLY A 41 -13.04 1.03 8.12
CA GLY A 41 -13.40 -0.36 7.77
C GLY A 41 -14.36 -0.48 6.58
N HIS A 42 -15.08 0.61 6.27
CA HIS A 42 -15.99 0.73 5.14
C HIS A 42 -15.82 2.09 4.48
N HIS A 43 -16.10 2.17 3.18
CA HIS A 43 -16.13 3.45 2.46
C HIS A 43 -17.29 4.31 2.99
N ALA A 44 -16.98 5.44 3.62
CA ALA A 44 -17.97 6.43 4.01
C ALA A 44 -18.25 7.35 2.82
N LEU A 45 -19.12 6.91 1.91
CA LEU A 45 -19.48 7.67 0.71
C LEU A 45 -20.28 8.94 1.02
N ASP A 46 -21.02 8.93 2.13
CA ASP A 46 -21.87 10.05 2.59
C ASP A 46 -21.17 10.96 3.61
N GLY A 47 -19.87 10.74 3.86
CA GLY A 47 -19.08 11.56 4.79
C GLY A 47 -18.60 12.88 4.15
N PRO A 48 -18.28 13.90 4.96
CA PRO A 48 -17.62 15.09 4.44
C PRO A 48 -16.32 14.68 3.76
N ALA A 49 -16.14 15.13 2.51
CA ALA A 49 -14.93 14.86 1.75
C ALA A 49 -13.71 15.30 2.57
N GLN A 50 -12.73 14.41 2.73
CA GLN A 50 -11.49 14.78 3.40
C GLN A 50 -10.80 15.88 2.58
N SER A 51 -10.55 17.02 3.20
CA SER A 51 -9.79 18.12 2.60
C SER A 51 -8.39 17.63 2.20
N CYS A 52 -7.87 18.14 1.09
CA CYS A 52 -6.49 17.94 0.67
C CYS A 52 -5.46 18.40 1.72
N CYS A 53 -5.85 19.30 2.62
CA CYS A 53 -5.03 19.84 3.70
C CYS A 53 -5.58 19.36 5.05
N PRO A 54 -5.14 18.19 5.55
CA PRO A 54 -5.45 17.78 6.91
C PRO A 54 -4.82 18.78 7.92
N PRO A 55 -5.41 18.93 9.13
CA PRO A 55 -4.79 19.72 10.20
C PRO A 55 -3.35 19.24 10.45
N GLN A 56 -2.47 20.19 10.80
CA GLN A 56 -1.02 19.99 10.85
C GLN A 56 -0.60 18.98 11.92
N GLY A 57 0.21 18.01 11.51
CA GLY A 57 0.94 17.09 12.37
C GLY A 57 0.41 15.65 12.32
N PRO A 58 1.29 14.64 12.42
CA PRO A 58 0.85 13.26 12.57
C PRO A 58 0.12 13.11 13.91
N ASP A 59 -1.16 12.74 13.85
CA ASP A 59 -1.92 12.32 15.04
C ASP A 59 -1.70 10.80 15.22
N PRO A 60 -0.97 10.36 16.27
CA PRO A 60 -0.72 8.94 16.52
C PRO A 60 -1.99 8.17 16.89
N ALA A 61 -3.10 8.85 17.24
CA ALA A 61 -4.39 8.20 17.48
C ALA A 61 -5.12 7.84 16.17
N VAL A 62 -4.68 8.38 15.03
CA VAL A 62 -5.27 8.11 13.72
C VAL A 62 -4.53 6.96 13.05
N ASN A 63 -5.25 5.89 12.74
CA ASN A 63 -4.75 4.86 11.83
C ASN A 63 -4.82 5.37 10.39
N GLN A 64 -3.71 5.39 9.67
CA GLN A 64 -3.70 5.72 8.23
C GLN A 64 -3.80 4.45 7.37
N ALA A 65 -4.33 4.59 6.17
CA ALA A 65 -4.41 3.49 5.22
C ALA A 65 -3.02 3.18 4.63
N LEU A 66 -2.63 1.91 4.70
CA LEU A 66 -1.47 1.35 4.02
C LEU A 66 -1.90 0.70 2.70
N LYS A 67 -1.10 0.84 1.64
CA LYS A 67 -1.37 0.29 0.31
C LYS A 67 -0.17 -0.47 -0.25
N GLY A 68 -0.40 -1.25 -1.31
CA GLY A 68 0.65 -1.94 -2.08
C GLY A 68 0.95 -3.38 -1.65
N GLY A 69 0.87 -3.70 -0.36
CA GLY A 69 1.36 -5.00 0.13
C GLY A 69 2.89 -4.99 0.33
N SER A 70 3.51 -6.16 0.53
CA SER A 70 4.96 -6.25 0.69
C SER A 70 5.50 -7.58 0.18
N HIS A 71 6.83 -7.75 0.21
CA HIS A 71 7.53 -9.02 -0.04
C HIS A 71 7.11 -10.16 0.91
N LEU A 72 6.31 -9.89 1.95
CA LEU A 72 5.75 -10.94 2.79
C LEU A 72 4.43 -11.49 2.22
N CYS A 73 3.67 -10.70 1.47
CA CYS A 73 2.34 -11.09 0.99
C CYS A 73 2.41 -12.38 0.13
N ALA A 74 1.44 -13.29 0.33
CA ALA A 74 1.37 -14.55 -0.39
C ALA A 74 -0.09 -14.96 -0.66
N PRO A 75 -0.36 -15.76 -1.72
CA PRO A 75 -1.70 -16.20 -2.08
C PRO A 75 -2.44 -17.02 -1.01
N GLU A 76 -1.76 -17.54 0.00
CA GLU A 76 -2.40 -18.41 0.99
C GLU A 76 -2.93 -17.65 2.20
N TYR A 77 -2.49 -16.39 2.41
CA TYR A 77 -2.84 -15.67 3.63
C TYR A 77 -2.95 -14.15 3.49
N CYS A 78 -2.38 -13.55 2.44
CA CYS A 78 -2.37 -12.10 2.28
C CYS A 78 -2.39 -11.69 0.80
N HIS A 79 -3.58 -11.40 0.29
CA HIS A 79 -3.82 -10.91 -1.07
C HIS A 79 -3.84 -9.37 -1.13
N ARG A 80 -2.90 -8.70 -0.45
CA ARG A 80 -2.89 -7.22 -0.40
C ARG A 80 -1.97 -6.55 -1.44
N TYR A 81 -1.37 -7.34 -2.33
CA TYR A 81 -0.65 -6.89 -3.55
C TYR A 81 -1.59 -6.53 -4.72
N ARG A 82 -2.88 -6.34 -4.46
CA ARG A 82 -3.88 -5.95 -5.45
C ARG A 82 -4.72 -4.79 -4.91
N PRO A 83 -5.40 -4.00 -5.77
CA PRO A 83 -6.41 -3.06 -5.31
C PRO A 83 -7.40 -3.74 -4.36
N ALA A 84 -7.74 -3.06 -3.27
CA ALA A 84 -8.75 -3.56 -2.33
C ALA A 84 -10.08 -3.68 -3.08
N ALA A 85 -10.68 -4.87 -3.02
CA ALA A 85 -12.03 -5.14 -3.52
C ALA A 85 -13.04 -4.89 -2.41
#